data_AF-A0AAW5UDL1-F1
#
_entry.id   AF-A0AAW5UDL1-F1
#
_cell.length_a   1.000
_cell.length_b   1.000
_cell.length_c   1.000
_cell.angle_alpha   90.00
_cell.angle_beta   90.00
_cell.angle_gamma   90.00
#
_symmetry.space_group_name_H-M   'P 1'
#
loop_
_entity.id
_entity.type
_entity.pdbx_description
1 polymer ?
#
loop_
_entity_poly.entity_id
_entity_poly.type
_entity_poly.pdbx_seq_one_letter_code
_entity_poly.pdbx_strand_id
1 'polypeptide(L)'
;MEEDKTTHQFKPNSRFEDAVALYNFDIELRDLMFKAVQRLEIALRTNIIQEFSLGHGPFWFFDTSLSDDEHKFIENMNSIDRELLRCKEDFIKEHRRNYDTFQACFVELWFYFCSDILLIIRKMLVF
;
A
#
# COMPACT_ATOMS: atom_id res chain seq x y z
N MET A 1 -8.15 -24.15 25.24
CA MET A 1 -6.72 -23.91 24.93
C MET A 1 -5.97 -25.19 25.26
N GLU A 2 -5.27 -25.76 24.30
CA GLU A 2 -4.69 -27.10 24.39
C GLU A 2 -3.63 -27.21 25.49
N GLU A 3 -3.63 -28.35 26.19
CA GLU A 3 -2.66 -28.71 27.23
C GLU A 3 -1.52 -29.56 26.65
N ASP A 4 -1.85 -30.51 25.77
CA ASP A 4 -0.89 -31.38 25.08
C ASP A 4 -1.19 -31.42 23.57
N LYS A 5 -0.21 -30.98 22.77
CA LYS A 5 -0.27 -30.89 21.30
C LYS A 5 -0.22 -32.24 20.59
N THR A 6 0.16 -33.31 21.30
CA THR A 6 0.29 -34.66 20.72
C THR A 6 -0.97 -35.50 20.93
N THR A 7 -1.64 -35.33 22.07
CA THR A 7 -2.88 -36.05 22.40
C THR A 7 -4.15 -35.20 22.19
N HIS A 8 -4.00 -33.95 21.75
CA HIS A 8 -5.09 -32.99 21.52
C HIS A 8 -6.02 -32.80 22.74
N GLN A 9 -5.45 -32.88 23.95
CA GLN A 9 -6.20 -32.67 25.17
C GLN A 9 -6.40 -31.18 25.45
N PHE A 10 -7.65 -30.79 25.65
CA PHE A 10 -8.02 -29.45 26.11
C PHE A 10 -7.70 -29.31 27.60
N LYS A 11 -7.21 -28.13 28.01
CA LYS A 11 -7.06 -27.79 29.42
C LYS A 11 -8.39 -27.96 30.17
N PRO A 12 -8.36 -28.33 31.46
CA PRO A 12 -9.55 -28.40 32.30
C PRO A 12 -10.36 -27.11 32.21
N ASN A 13 -11.69 -27.25 32.07
CA ASN A 13 -12.64 -26.13 31.86
C ASN A 13 -12.50 -25.34 30.56
N SER A 14 -11.71 -25.79 29.58
CA SER A 14 -11.70 -25.16 28.25
C SER A 14 -12.46 -26.01 27.24
N ARG A 15 -13.31 -25.37 26.44
CA ARG A 15 -14.10 -26.03 25.41
C ARG A 15 -13.63 -25.63 24.00
N PHE A 16 -14.02 -26.42 23.01
CA PHE A 16 -13.71 -26.12 21.61
C PHE A 16 -14.39 -24.83 21.15
N GLU A 17 -15.60 -24.56 21.63
CA GLU A 17 -16.35 -23.35 21.31
C GLU A 17 -15.60 -22.08 21.71
N ASP A 18 -14.83 -22.12 22.81
CA ASP A 18 -14.00 -20.99 23.25
C ASP A 18 -12.87 -20.71 22.25
N ALA A 19 -12.28 -21.75 21.65
CA ALA A 19 -11.24 -21.61 20.65
C ALA A 19 -11.79 -21.01 19.34
N VAL A 20 -12.98 -21.45 18.93
CA VAL A 20 -13.67 -20.88 17.76
C VAL A 20 -14.06 -19.42 18.00
N ALA A 21 -14.59 -19.10 19.18
CA ALA A 21 -14.94 -17.73 19.55
C ALA A 21 -13.71 -16.81 19.53
N LEU A 22 -12.57 -17.26 20.06
CA LEU A 22 -11.32 -16.50 20.02
C LEU A 22 -10.79 -16.30 18.60
N TYR A 23 -10.89 -17.32 17.74
CA TYR A 23 -10.51 -17.21 16.33
C TYR A 23 -11.38 -16.19 15.57
N ASN A 24 -12.70 -16.24 15.77
CA ASN A 24 -13.61 -15.28 15.15
C ASN A 24 -13.35 -13.85 15.65
N PHE A 25 -13.07 -13.70 16.95
CA PHE A 25 -12.66 -12.41 17.51
C PHE A 25 -11.38 -11.86 16.87
N ASP A 26 -10.34 -12.69 16.65
CA ASP A 26 -9.11 -12.25 15.98
C ASP A 26 -9.38 -11.77 14.54
N ILE A 27 -10.28 -12.45 13.81
CA ILE A 27 -10.70 -12.03 12.47
C ILE A 27 -11.34 -10.64 12.52
N GLU A 28 -12.32 -10.45 13.41
CA GLU A 28 -13.03 -9.17 13.54
C GLU A 28 -12.10 -8.04 13.99
N LEU A 29 -11.19 -8.32 14.94
CA LEU A 29 -10.19 -7.36 15.39
C LEU A 29 -9.25 -6.95 14.24
N ARG A 30 -8.79 -7.93 13.46
CA ARG A 30 -7.91 -7.69 12.32
C ARG A 30 -8.60 -6.84 11.26
N ASP A 31 -9.86 -7.12 10.94
CA ASP A 31 -10.66 -6.32 10.01
C ASP A 31 -10.82 -4.87 10.49
N LEU A 32 -11.15 -4.68 11.77
CA LEU A 32 -11.26 -3.35 12.37
C LEU A 32 -9.93 -2.57 12.33
N MET A 33 -8.83 -3.24 12.66
CA MET A 33 -7.49 -2.66 12.62
C MET A 33 -7.10 -2.25 11.19
N PHE A 34 -7.32 -3.11 10.19
CA PHE A 34 -7.02 -2.77 8.81
C PHE A 34 -7.86 -1.61 8.29
N LYS A 35 -9.15 -1.54 8.66
CA LYS A 35 -10.00 -0.39 8.34
C LYS A 35 -9.46 0.92 8.94
N ALA A 36 -8.98 0.89 10.18
CA ALA A 36 -8.39 2.07 10.82
C ALA A 36 -7.08 2.49 10.14
N VAL A 37 -6.19 1.54 9.86
CA VAL A 37 -4.92 1.78 9.17
C VAL A 37 -5.16 2.33 7.77
N GLN A 38 -6.12 1.77 7.02
CA GLN A 38 -6.48 2.24 5.68
C GLN A 38 -6.96 3.70 5.71
N ARG A 39 -7.77 4.09 6.70
CA ARG A 39 -8.21 5.49 6.84
C ARG A 39 -7.06 6.44 7.12
N LEU A 40 -6.16 6.05 8.03
CA LEU A 40 -4.95 6.84 8.33
C LEU A 40 -4.06 6.97 7.10
N GLU A 41 -3.91 5.89 6.35
CA GLU A 41 -3.10 5.81 5.14
C GLU A 41 -3.65 6.73 4.03
N ILE A 42 -4.95 6.68 3.77
CA ILE A 42 -5.61 7.58 2.81
C ILE A 42 -5.44 9.04 3.25
N ALA A 43 -5.71 9.35 4.52
CA ALA A 43 -5.58 10.71 5.03
C ALA A 43 -4.15 11.24 4.93
N LEU A 44 -3.16 10.44 5.31
CA LEU A 44 -1.74 10.81 5.21
C LEU A 44 -1.34 11.06 3.76
N ARG A 45 -1.71 10.15 2.85
CA ARG A 45 -1.43 10.26 1.43
C ARG A 45 -2.00 11.55 0.84
N THR A 46 -3.28 11.84 1.13
CA THR A 46 -3.94 13.07 0.66
C THR A 46 -3.23 14.31 1.15
N ASN A 47 -2.86 14.37 2.44
CA ASN A 47 -2.14 15.52 2.99
C ASN A 47 -0.78 15.71 2.32
N ILE A 48 0.01 14.64 2.15
CA ILE A 48 1.33 14.74 1.49
C ILE A 48 1.16 15.24 0.04
N ILE A 49 0.28 14.62 -0.75
CA ILE A 49 0.06 15.06 -2.14
C ILE A 49 -0.33 16.55 -2.17
N GLN A 50 -1.27 16.96 -1.30
CA GLN A 50 -1.80 18.30 -1.30
C GLN A 50 -0.72 19.34 -0.97
N GLU A 51 0.00 19.17 0.14
CA GLU A 51 1.01 20.13 0.59
C GLU A 51 2.14 20.28 -0.43
N PHE A 52 2.66 19.16 -0.95
CA PHE A 52 3.74 19.20 -1.95
C PHE A 52 3.26 19.74 -3.30
N SER A 53 2.04 19.41 -3.72
CA SER A 53 1.50 19.91 -4.98
C SER A 53 1.27 21.43 -4.95
N LEU A 54 0.91 21.98 -3.79
CA LEU A 54 0.75 23.42 -3.61
C LEU A 54 2.11 24.15 -3.65
N GLY A 55 3.16 23.56 -3.07
CA GLY A 55 4.51 24.17 -3.02
C GLY A 55 5.34 23.99 -4.29
N HIS A 56 5.24 22.83 -4.94
CA HIS A 56 6.17 22.38 -6.00
C HIS A 56 5.46 21.99 -7.31
N GLY A 57 4.15 22.14 -7.36
CA GLY A 57 3.33 21.76 -8.50
C GLY A 57 2.98 20.27 -8.53
N PRO A 58 2.06 19.87 -9.43
CA PRO A 58 1.46 18.53 -9.42
C PRO A 58 2.43 17.39 -9.76
N PHE A 59 3.62 17.70 -10.30
CA PHE A 59 4.64 16.73 -10.71
C PHE A 59 5.89 16.75 -9.82
N TRP A 60 5.77 17.25 -8.59
CA TRP A 60 6.87 17.41 -7.63
C TRP A 60 7.70 16.13 -7.43
N PHE A 61 7.08 14.95 -7.50
CA PHE A 61 7.74 13.66 -7.30
C PHE A 61 8.62 13.21 -8.49
N PHE A 62 8.61 13.93 -9.62
CA PHE A 62 9.56 13.75 -10.72
C PHE A 62 10.78 14.67 -10.60
N ASP A 63 10.78 15.59 -9.64
CA ASP A 63 11.87 16.55 -9.47
C ASP A 63 12.98 15.95 -8.60
N THR A 64 14.09 15.59 -9.24
CA THR A 64 15.28 15.06 -8.54
C THR A 64 15.88 16.06 -7.57
N SER A 65 15.67 17.38 -7.77
CA SER A 65 16.20 18.41 -6.87
C SER A 65 15.52 18.44 -5.51
N LEU A 66 14.34 17.83 -5.40
CA LEU A 66 13.60 17.67 -4.15
C LEU A 66 13.97 16.37 -3.41
N SER A 67 14.88 15.57 -3.96
CA SER A 67 15.32 14.31 -3.34
C SER A 67 16.60 14.49 -2.54
N ASP A 68 16.61 13.97 -1.31
CA ASP A 68 17.80 13.97 -0.45
C ASP A 68 18.87 12.97 -0.93
N ASP A 69 18.46 11.89 -1.59
CA ASP A 69 19.32 10.83 -2.11
C ASP A 69 18.92 10.47 -3.55
N GLU A 70 19.72 10.96 -4.50
CA GLU A 70 19.49 10.77 -5.93
C GLU A 70 19.51 9.27 -6.33
N HIS A 71 20.34 8.45 -5.68
CA HIS A 71 20.41 7.03 -6.01
C HIS A 71 19.13 6.30 -5.63
N LYS A 72 18.58 6.57 -4.44
CA LYS A 72 17.29 6.00 -4.01
C LYS A 72 16.14 6.52 -4.87
N PHE A 73 16.17 7.80 -5.22
CA PHE A 73 15.17 8.38 -6.12
C PHE A 73 15.15 7.63 -7.46
N ILE A 74 16.30 7.44 -8.09
CA ILE A 74 16.42 6.72 -9.36
C ILE A 74 15.98 5.26 -9.20
N GLU A 75 16.34 4.59 -8.10
CA GLU A 75 15.89 3.22 -7.83
C GLU A 75 14.37 3.13 -7.70
N ASN A 76 13.76 4.07 -6.98
CA ASN A 76 12.32 4.17 -6.80
C ASN A 76 11.61 4.43 -8.14
N MET A 77 12.08 5.39 -8.94
CA MET A 77 11.53 5.67 -10.27
C MET A 77 11.61 4.44 -11.19
N ASN A 78 12.77 3.78 -11.24
CA ASN A 78 12.93 2.54 -12.01
C ASN A 78 12.02 1.41 -11.50
N SER A 79 11.78 1.34 -10.19
CA SER A 79 10.86 0.34 -9.62
C SER A 79 9.44 0.59 -10.10
N ILE A 80 9.00 1.86 -10.14
CA ILE A 80 7.66 2.19 -10.59
C ILE A 80 7.53 1.95 -12.09
N ASP A 81 8.52 2.32 -12.90
CA ASP A 81 8.54 2.04 -14.33
C ASP A 81 8.39 0.55 -14.63
N ARG A 82 9.06 -0.32 -13.86
CA ARG A 82 8.91 -1.79 -14.00
C ARG A 82 7.49 -2.26 -13.71
N GLU A 83 6.86 -1.76 -12.65
CA GLU A 83 5.47 -2.12 -12.32
C GLU A 83 4.49 -1.60 -13.38
N LEU A 84 4.71 -0.39 -13.90
CA LEU A 84 3.93 0.17 -15.00
C LEU A 84 4.07 -0.64 -16.29
N LEU A 85 5.27 -1.16 -16.59
CA LEU A 85 5.48 -2.06 -17.73
C LEU A 85 4.81 -3.42 -17.54
N ARG A 86 4.74 -3.90 -16.29
CA ARG A 86 4.07 -5.17 -15.96
C ARG A 86 2.54 -5.05 -15.99
N CYS A 87 2.02 -3.85 -15.73
CA CYS A 87 0.59 -3.64 -15.65
C CYS A 87 -0.07 -3.79 -17.03
N LYS A 88 -1.11 -4.63 -17.10
CA LYS A 88 -1.80 -4.98 -18.36
C LYS A 88 -3.15 -4.26 -18.51
N GLU A 89 -3.46 -3.34 -17.61
CA GLU A 89 -4.74 -2.63 -17.63
C GLU A 89 -4.92 -1.84 -18.92
N ASP A 90 -6.12 -1.94 -19.49
CA ASP A 90 -6.42 -1.34 -20.78
C ASP A 90 -6.40 0.19 -20.73
N PHE A 91 -6.73 0.76 -19.57
CA PHE A 91 -6.59 2.19 -19.32
C PHE A 91 -5.16 2.69 -19.52
N ILE A 92 -4.16 1.96 -19.02
CA ILE A 92 -2.73 2.32 -19.15
C ILE A 92 -2.30 2.28 -20.63
N LYS A 93 -2.75 1.26 -21.37
CA LYS A 93 -2.46 1.13 -22.80
C LYS A 93 -3.08 2.28 -23.61
N GLU A 94 -4.34 2.60 -23.32
CA GLU A 94 -5.06 3.69 -23.99
C GLU A 94 -4.43 5.05 -23.65
N HIS A 95 -4.05 5.26 -22.39
CA HIS A 95 -3.41 6.49 -21.95
C HIS A 95 -2.03 6.68 -22.61
N ARG A 96 -1.21 5.62 -22.68
CA ARG A 96 0.06 5.64 -23.43
C ARG A 96 -0.11 5.91 -24.92
N ARG A 97 -1.28 5.57 -25.48
CA ARG A 97 -1.59 5.84 -26.89
C ARG A 97 -1.99 7.30 -27.12
N ASN A 98 -2.68 7.90 -26.16
CA ASN A 98 -3.28 9.23 -26.29
C ASN A 98 -2.40 10.36 -25.75
N TYR A 99 -1.43 10.05 -24.88
CA TYR A 99 -0.54 11.03 -24.28
C TYR A 99 0.92 10.60 -24.40
N ASP A 100 1.76 11.48 -24.96
CA ASP A 100 3.21 11.27 -25.06
C ASP A 100 3.91 11.37 -23.70
N THR A 101 3.28 12.01 -22.72
CA THR A 101 3.88 12.34 -21.43
C THR A 101 3.58 11.27 -20.39
N PHE A 102 4.59 10.48 -20.07
CA PHE A 102 4.57 9.40 -19.07
C PHE A 102 4.11 9.86 -17.67
N GLN A 103 4.27 11.15 -17.37
CA GLN A 103 3.87 11.81 -16.12
C GLN A 103 2.37 11.77 -15.80
N ALA A 104 1.49 11.78 -16.81
CA ALA A 104 0.04 11.77 -16.59
C ALA A 104 -0.50 10.37 -16.20
N CYS A 105 0.14 9.31 -16.71
CA CYS A 105 -0.19 7.92 -16.39
C CYS A 105 0.02 7.64 -14.88
N PHE A 106 1.02 8.26 -14.28
CA PHE A 106 1.41 8.09 -12.88
C PHE A 106 0.35 8.57 -11.88
N VAL A 107 -0.32 9.70 -12.15
CA VAL A 107 -1.30 10.30 -11.23
C VAL A 107 -2.53 9.40 -11.08
N GLU A 108 -2.96 8.76 -12.16
CA GLU A 108 -4.16 7.91 -12.17
C GLU A 108 -3.87 6.48 -11.66
N LEU A 109 -2.67 5.95 -11.95
CA LEU A 109 -2.21 4.66 -11.41
C LEU A 109 -2.02 4.67 -9.90
N TRP A 110 -1.64 5.81 -9.30
CA TRP A 110 -1.51 5.93 -7.85
C TRP A 110 -2.85 5.86 -7.11
N PHE A 111 -3.94 6.18 -7.81
CA PHE A 111 -5.30 6.07 -7.32
C PHE A 111 -5.85 4.63 -7.43
N TYR A 112 -5.36 3.86 -8.41
CA TYR A 112 -5.92 2.56 -8.81
C TYR A 112 -5.11 1.32 -8.40
N PHE A 113 -3.82 1.44 -8.06
CA PHE A 113 -3.01 0.30 -7.59
C PHE A 113 -3.36 -0.12 -6.15
N CYS A 114 -4.60 -0.57 -5.98
CA CYS A 114 -5.15 -1.17 -4.78
C CYS A 114 -4.84 -2.69 -4.79
N SER A 115 -3.61 -3.04 -4.43
CA SER A 115 -3.31 -4.32 -3.75
C SER A 115 -1.97 -4.28 -3.03
N ASP A 116 -1.00 -3.52 -3.55
CA ASP A 116 0.37 -3.40 -3.00
C ASP A 116 0.69 -1.99 -2.48
N ILE A 117 -0.31 -1.29 -1.96
CA ILE A 117 -0.19 0.04 -1.34
C ILE A 117 0.82 0.06 -0.17
N LEU A 118 0.91 -1.05 0.58
CA LEU A 118 1.89 -1.23 1.65
C LEU A 118 3.35 -1.26 1.15
N LEU A 119 3.59 -1.73 -0.07
CA LEU A 119 4.93 -1.79 -0.67
C LEU A 119 5.40 -0.42 -1.14
N ILE A 120 4.49 0.40 -1.68
CA ILE A 120 4.81 1.75 -2.16
C ILE A 120 4.96 2.72 -0.99
N ILE A 121 4.10 2.66 0.04
CA ILE A 121 4.24 3.49 1.23
C ILE A 121 5.50 3.13 2.02
N ARG A 122 5.84 1.84 2.13
CA ARG A 122 7.10 1.40 2.73
C ARG A 122 8.35 1.84 1.95
N LYS A 123 8.23 2.06 0.63
CA LYS A 123 9.34 2.55 -0.22
C LYS A 123 9.42 4.08 -0.31
N MET A 124 8.30 4.79 -0.24
CA MET A 124 8.26 6.25 -0.22
C MET A 124 8.47 6.87 1.17
N LEU A 125 8.24 6.14 2.27
CA LEU A 125 8.64 6.59 3.62
C LEU A 125 10.16 6.47 3.87
N VAL A 126 10.93 6.06 2.87
CA VAL A 126 12.41 6.11 2.85
C VAL A 126 12.88 7.17 1.84
N PHE A 127 12.11 8.26 1.71
CA PHE A 127 12.66 9.56 1.35
C PHE A 127 13.19 10.21 2.62
#